data_AF-A0AAW0BGW1-F1
#
_entry.id   AF-A0AAW0BGW1-F1
#
_cell.length_a   1.000
_cell.length_b   1.000
_cell.length_c   1.000
_cell.angle_alpha   90.00
_cell.angle_beta   90.00
_cell.angle_gamma   90.00
#
_symmetry.space_group_name_H-M   'P 1'
#
loop_
_entity.id
_entity.type
_entity.pdbx_description
1 polymer ?
#
loop_
_entity_poly.entity_id
_entity_poly.type
_entity_poly.pdbx_seq_one_letter_code
_entity_poly.pdbx_strand_id
1 'polypeptide(L)'
;MSTIQSLHEQLGPSLQHLKTSQIIIFVLSISHLKNYILSSQNSRHDPSEAPETLDLETFTFLMQSCNMAESEAQGCWEVLKESVWRPDEYLSSVMNDRAMQQSFRINGGRPPTSVCIYKDCDYVKAGKKLKLQGLHEGRAILYTMAAGPLPPVII
;
A
#
# COMPACT_ATOMS: atom_id res chain seq x y z
N MET A 1 -21.24 -5.86 -15.29
CA MET A 1 -19.91 -5.82 -15.93
C MET A 1 -18.88 -5.80 -14.81
N SER A 2 -17.87 -6.68 -14.82
CA SER A 2 -16.99 -6.82 -13.66
C SER A 2 -16.06 -5.62 -13.55
N THR A 3 -15.81 -5.13 -12.32
CA THR A 3 -14.95 -3.98 -11.99
C THR A 3 -13.57 -4.07 -12.63
N ILE A 4 -13.09 -5.31 -12.86
CA ILE A 4 -11.82 -5.60 -13.51
C ILE A 4 -11.80 -5.24 -15.01
N GLN A 5 -12.93 -5.38 -15.72
CA GLN A 5 -13.04 -4.90 -17.11
C GLN A 5 -12.99 -3.37 -17.17
N SER A 6 -13.62 -2.68 -16.22
CA SER A 6 -13.56 -1.22 -16.14
C SER A 6 -12.15 -0.71 -15.81
N LEU A 7 -11.42 -1.40 -14.93
CA LEU A 7 -10.01 -1.10 -14.67
C LEU A 7 -9.12 -1.33 -15.91
N HIS A 8 -9.43 -2.34 -16.72
CA HIS A 8 -8.73 -2.58 -17.98
C HIS A 8 -9.05 -1.52 -19.05
N GLU A 9 -10.27 -0.96 -19.04
CA GLU A 9 -10.66 0.14 -19.93
C GLU A 9 -10.03 1.49 -19.54
N GLN A 10 -9.71 1.68 -18.25
CA GLN A 10 -9.00 2.87 -17.76
C GLN A 10 -7.51 2.88 -18.14
N LEU A 11 -6.96 1.73 -18.53
CA LEU A 11 -5.58 1.63 -18.97
C LEU A 11 -5.41 2.23 -20.37
N GLY A 12 -4.51 3.21 -20.49
CA GLY A 12 -4.17 3.83 -21.76
C GLY A 12 -3.59 2.85 -22.79
N PRO A 13 -3.40 3.30 -24.06
CA PRO A 13 -2.94 2.43 -25.16
C PRO A 13 -1.60 1.75 -24.90
N SER A 14 -0.75 2.37 -24.06
CA SER A 14 0.56 1.86 -23.63
C SER A 14 0.52 0.68 -22.66
N LEU A 15 -0.67 0.32 -22.13
CA LEU A 15 -0.85 -0.71 -21.11
C LEU A 15 -1.84 -1.81 -21.54
N GLN A 16 -2.32 -1.75 -22.80
CA GLN A 16 -3.29 -2.71 -23.35
C GLN A 16 -2.73 -4.12 -23.55
N HIS A 17 -1.41 -4.28 -23.58
CA HIS A 17 -0.74 -5.57 -23.70
C HIS A 17 -0.62 -6.31 -22.36
N LEU A 18 -0.95 -5.65 -21.24
CA LEU A 18 -0.93 -6.27 -19.92
C LEU A 18 -2.05 -7.28 -19.76
N LYS A 19 -1.73 -8.44 -19.19
CA LYS A 19 -2.73 -9.47 -18.91
C LYS A 19 -3.59 -9.02 -17.74
N THR A 20 -4.89 -9.35 -17.79
CA THR A 20 -5.83 -9.13 -16.69
C THR A 20 -5.32 -9.69 -15.36
N SER A 21 -4.64 -10.85 -15.39
CA SER A 21 -4.02 -11.44 -14.20
C SER A 21 -2.94 -10.56 -13.57
N GLN A 22 -2.14 -9.85 -14.38
CA GLN A 22 -1.09 -8.95 -13.90
C GLN A 22 -1.72 -7.72 -13.24
N ILE A 23 -2.77 -7.16 -13.84
CA ILE A 23 -3.50 -6.02 -13.30
C ILE A 23 -4.17 -6.39 -11.96
N ILE A 24 -4.78 -7.58 -11.87
CA ILE A 24 -5.38 -8.07 -10.63
C ILE A 24 -4.31 -8.22 -9.54
N ILE A 25 -3.18 -8.87 -9.85
CA ILE A 25 -2.08 -9.04 -8.87
C ILE A 25 -1.53 -7.68 -8.43
N PHE A 26 -1.41 -6.72 -9.35
CA PHE A 26 -0.94 -5.37 -9.06
C PHE A 26 -1.87 -4.64 -8.08
N VAL A 27 -3.16 -4.59 -8.39
CA VAL A 27 -4.20 -3.98 -7.56
C VAL A 27 -4.22 -4.59 -6.16
N LEU A 28 -4.23 -5.92 -6.08
CA LEU A 28 -4.29 -6.60 -4.80
C LEU A 28 -2.99 -6.43 -4.00
N SER A 29 -1.82 -6.39 -4.67
CA SER A 29 -0.54 -6.20 -4.00
C SER A 29 -0.46 -4.83 -3.35
N ILE A 30 -0.82 -3.76 -4.07
CA ILE A 30 -0.86 -2.39 -3.54
C ILE A 30 -1.85 -2.29 -2.38
N SER A 31 -3.03 -2.89 -2.53
CA SER A 31 -4.06 -2.90 -1.50
C SER A 31 -3.53 -3.40 -0.15
N HIS A 32 -2.75 -4.47 -0.16
CA HIS A 32 -2.13 -5.02 1.05
C HIS A 32 -0.89 -4.25 1.51
N LEU A 33 -0.15 -3.67 0.58
CA LEU A 33 1.01 -2.85 0.88
C LEU A 33 0.62 -1.44 1.33
N LYS A 34 -0.67 -1.06 1.34
CA LYS A 34 -1.13 0.29 1.71
C LYS A 34 -0.52 0.78 3.03
N ASN A 35 -0.56 -0.03 4.08
CA ASN A 35 0.05 0.32 5.37
C ASN A 35 1.58 0.44 5.31
N TYR A 36 2.24 -0.38 4.49
CA TYR A 36 3.68 -0.31 4.27
C TYR A 36 4.07 0.97 3.52
N ILE A 37 3.34 1.26 2.44
CA ILE A 37 3.50 2.47 1.64
C ILE A 37 3.27 3.72 2.50
N LEU A 38 2.24 3.74 3.34
CA LEU A 38 2.00 4.83 4.29
C LEU A 38 3.13 4.97 5.31
N SER A 39 3.72 3.86 5.77
CA SER A 39 4.84 3.88 6.71
C SER A 39 6.13 4.45 6.10
N SER A 40 6.28 4.38 4.78
CA SER A 40 7.39 4.99 4.05
C SER A 40 7.15 6.47 3.70
N GLN A 41 5.90 6.97 3.83
CA GLN A 41 5.58 8.38 3.59
C GLN A 41 5.99 9.30 4.75
N ASN A 42 6.08 10.59 4.44
CA ASN A 42 6.29 11.62 5.46
C ASN A 42 5.10 11.65 6.45
N SER A 43 5.37 11.91 7.72
CA SER A 43 4.38 12.15 8.78
C SER A 43 3.31 13.22 8.46
N ARG A 44 3.54 14.09 7.47
CA ARG A 44 2.58 15.10 7.00
C ARG A 44 1.68 14.62 5.87
N HIS A 45 1.94 13.43 5.32
CA HIS A 45 1.14 12.84 4.25
C HIS A 45 -0.25 12.48 4.78
N ASP A 46 -1.30 12.84 4.05
CA ASP A 46 -2.66 12.45 4.40
C ASP A 46 -2.87 10.95 4.08
N PRO A 47 -3.18 10.10 5.08
CA PRO A 47 -3.42 8.68 4.85
C PRO A 47 -4.57 8.37 3.88
N SER A 48 -5.49 9.32 3.69
CA SER A 48 -6.64 9.20 2.79
C SER A 48 -6.32 9.54 1.33
N GLU A 49 -5.11 10.00 1.04
CA GLU A 49 -4.63 10.35 -0.29
C GLU A 49 -3.55 9.38 -0.76
N ALA A 50 -3.64 8.97 -2.04
CA ALA A 50 -2.64 8.11 -2.64
C ALA A 50 -1.31 8.89 -2.75
N PRO A 51 -0.17 8.28 -2.38
CA PRO A 51 1.11 8.93 -2.56
C PRO A 51 1.38 9.19 -4.05
N GLU A 52 2.06 10.30 -4.35
CA GLU A 52 2.46 10.57 -5.74
C GLU A 52 3.46 9.52 -6.23
N THR A 53 4.42 9.15 -5.39
CA THR A 53 5.48 8.21 -5.73
C THR A 53 5.56 7.08 -4.72
N LEU A 54 5.75 5.86 -5.22
CA LEU A 54 6.09 4.72 -4.39
C LEU A 54 7.58 4.75 -4.05
N ASP A 55 7.94 4.21 -2.88
CA ASP A 55 9.33 3.95 -2.56
C ASP A 55 9.91 2.87 -3.49
N LEU A 56 11.22 2.95 -3.74
CA LEU A 56 11.91 2.07 -4.69
C LEU A 56 11.68 0.58 -4.40
N GLU A 57 11.57 0.21 -3.13
CA GLU A 57 11.39 -1.17 -2.73
C GLU A 57 9.99 -1.67 -3.06
N THR A 58 8.94 -0.94 -2.65
CA THR A 58 7.56 -1.27 -3.02
C THR A 58 7.42 -1.35 -4.54
N PHE A 59 8.01 -0.40 -5.26
CA PHE A 59 7.97 -0.38 -6.71
C PHE A 59 8.66 -1.60 -7.34
N THR A 60 9.86 -1.96 -6.86
CA THR A 60 10.59 -3.15 -7.33
C THR A 60 9.81 -4.43 -7.05
N PHE A 61 9.20 -4.53 -5.87
CA PHE A 61 8.36 -5.67 -5.52
C PHE A 61 7.17 -5.82 -6.48
N LEU A 62 6.49 -4.72 -6.81
CA LEU A 62 5.36 -4.73 -7.74
C LEU A 62 5.78 -5.15 -9.14
N MET A 63 6.89 -4.62 -9.66
CA MET A 63 7.44 -5.03 -10.96
C MET A 63 7.70 -6.53 -11.02
N GLN A 64 8.37 -7.08 -10.01
CA GLN A 64 8.72 -8.50 -9.97
C GLN A 64 7.49 -9.39 -9.79
N SER A 65 6.60 -9.02 -8.87
CA SER A 65 5.42 -9.82 -8.53
C SER A 65 4.39 -9.84 -9.66
N CYS A 66 4.29 -8.75 -10.41
CA CYS A 66 3.37 -8.62 -11.54
C CYS A 66 4.01 -8.98 -12.88
N ASN A 67 5.31 -9.31 -12.89
CA ASN A 67 6.12 -9.54 -14.09
C ASN A 67 5.94 -8.39 -15.12
N MET A 68 6.13 -7.16 -14.66
CA MET A 68 5.98 -5.93 -15.43
C MET A 68 7.34 -5.23 -15.58
N ALA A 69 7.52 -4.58 -16.73
CA ALA A 69 8.60 -3.62 -16.91
C ALA A 69 8.36 -2.35 -16.06
N GLU A 70 9.42 -1.58 -15.82
CA GLU A 70 9.36 -0.35 -15.02
C GLU A 70 8.33 0.65 -15.58
N SER A 71 8.32 0.87 -16.90
CA SER A 71 7.35 1.76 -17.55
C SER A 71 5.90 1.29 -17.41
N GLU A 72 5.68 -0.03 -17.38
CA GLU A 72 4.35 -0.64 -17.23
C GLU A 72 3.87 -0.50 -15.78
N ALA A 73 4.73 -0.81 -14.81
CA ALA A 73 4.41 -0.69 -13.39
C ALA A 73 4.14 0.78 -13.00
N GLN A 74 4.95 1.72 -13.52
CA GLN A 74 4.70 3.15 -13.33
C GLN A 74 3.38 3.58 -13.97
N GLY A 75 3.12 3.17 -15.21
CA GLY A 75 1.86 3.46 -15.89
C GLY A 75 0.65 2.91 -15.14
N CYS A 76 0.75 1.68 -14.62
CA CYS A 76 -0.28 1.08 -13.77
C CYS A 76 -0.47 1.86 -12.47
N TRP A 77 0.60 2.33 -11.82
CA TRP A 77 0.49 3.14 -10.61
C TRP A 77 -0.25 4.44 -10.89
N GLU A 78 0.16 5.20 -11.91
CA GLU A 78 -0.47 6.49 -12.23
C GLU A 78 -1.96 6.37 -12.52
N VAL A 79 -2.38 5.31 -13.21
CA VAL A 79 -3.77 5.08 -13.58
C VAL A 79 -4.59 4.52 -12.41
N LEU A 80 -4.04 3.56 -11.67
CA LEU A 80 -4.81 2.76 -10.72
C LEU A 80 -4.69 3.24 -9.28
N LYS A 81 -3.74 4.13 -8.94
CA LYS A 81 -3.48 4.53 -7.55
C LYS A 81 -4.74 5.01 -6.82
N GLU A 82 -5.54 5.87 -7.43
CA GLU A 82 -6.78 6.38 -6.81
C GLU A 82 -7.82 5.27 -6.61
N SER A 83 -8.00 4.41 -7.61
CA SER A 83 -8.94 3.29 -7.56
C SER A 83 -8.57 2.26 -6.48
N VAL A 84 -7.26 2.05 -6.25
CA VAL A 84 -6.78 1.16 -5.19
C VAL A 84 -6.81 1.84 -3.82
N TRP A 85 -6.54 3.14 -3.76
CA TRP A 85 -6.49 3.86 -2.49
C TRP A 85 -7.88 4.13 -1.91
N ARG A 86 -8.87 4.34 -2.79
CA ARG A 86 -10.29 4.56 -2.48
C ARG A 86 -11.12 3.50 -3.21
N PRO A 87 -11.03 2.22 -2.80
CA PRO A 87 -11.72 1.14 -3.47
C PRO A 87 -13.23 1.34 -3.33
N ASP A 88 -13.95 1.09 -4.42
CA ASP A 88 -15.41 1.01 -4.39
C ASP A 88 -15.87 -0.25 -3.64
N GLU A 89 -17.19 -0.37 -3.43
CA GLU A 89 -17.80 -1.49 -2.72
C GLU A 89 -17.40 -2.85 -3.34
N TYR A 90 -17.20 -2.92 -4.66
CA TYR A 90 -16.85 -4.14 -5.36
C TYR A 90 -15.37 -4.49 -5.21
N LEU A 91 -14.45 -3.55 -5.39
CA LEU A 91 -13.01 -3.73 -5.16
C LEU A 91 -12.72 -4.11 -3.72
N SER A 92 -13.40 -3.46 -2.77
CA SER A 92 -13.25 -3.77 -1.34
C SER A 92 -13.65 -5.21 -1.00
N SER A 93 -14.61 -5.79 -1.72
CA SER A 93 -15.05 -7.18 -1.53
C SER A 93 -14.02 -8.21 -2.00
N VAL A 94 -13.23 -7.89 -3.02
CA VAL A 94 -12.21 -8.76 -3.61
C VAL A 94 -10.88 -8.67 -2.86
N MET A 95 -10.57 -7.51 -2.28
CA MET A 95 -9.33 -7.29 -1.51
C MET A 95 -9.28 -8.04 -0.18
N ASN A 96 -10.41 -8.57 0.30
CA ASN A 96 -10.50 -9.22 1.60
C ASN A 96 -10.06 -10.70 1.59
N ASP A 97 -9.33 -11.13 0.55
CA ASP A 97 -9.20 -12.55 0.24
C ASP A 97 -8.05 -13.25 0.98
N ARG A 98 -8.40 -14.35 1.65
CA ARG A 98 -7.55 -15.19 2.49
C ARG A 98 -6.42 -15.86 1.69
N ALA A 99 -6.64 -16.05 0.39
CA ALA A 99 -5.70 -16.67 -0.54
C ALA A 99 -4.43 -15.83 -0.75
N MET A 100 -4.54 -14.50 -0.76
CA MET A 100 -3.37 -13.64 -1.00
C MET A 100 -2.50 -13.46 0.25
N GLN A 101 -3.10 -13.44 1.44
CA GLN A 101 -2.34 -13.53 2.70
C GLN A 101 -1.48 -14.80 2.75
N GLN A 102 -1.96 -15.90 2.16
CA GLN A 102 -1.20 -17.15 2.08
C GLN A 102 -0.03 -17.02 1.10
N SER A 103 -0.20 -16.38 -0.06
CA SER A 103 0.90 -16.07 -0.98
C SER A 103 1.94 -15.12 -0.39
N PHE A 104 1.53 -14.08 0.36
CA PHE A 104 2.46 -13.21 1.09
C PHE A 104 3.21 -13.94 2.20
N ARG A 105 2.59 -14.90 2.89
CA ARG A 105 3.30 -15.75 3.86
C ARG A 105 4.36 -16.63 3.22
N ILE A 106 4.11 -17.08 1.99
CA ILE A 106 5.00 -17.98 1.26
C ILE A 106 6.13 -17.20 0.56
N ASN A 107 5.82 -16.02 0.02
CA ASN A 107 6.71 -15.27 -0.88
C ASN A 107 7.11 -13.87 -0.38
N GLY A 108 6.45 -13.33 0.65
CA GLY A 108 6.70 -11.99 1.18
C GLY A 108 7.94 -11.96 2.07
N GLY A 109 8.93 -11.15 1.70
CA GLY A 109 10.16 -10.94 2.45
C GLY A 109 9.92 -10.24 3.80
N ARG A 110 10.94 -10.30 4.68
CA ARG A 110 10.97 -9.51 5.92
C ARG A 110 11.10 -8.02 5.58
N PRO A 111 10.46 -7.10 6.32
CA PRO A 111 10.68 -5.66 6.13
C PRO A 111 12.18 -5.34 6.31
N PRO A 112 12.79 -4.59 5.39
CA PRO A 112 14.25 -4.57 5.25
C PRO A 112 14.96 -3.65 6.24
N THR A 113 14.23 -2.73 6.86
CA THR A 113 14.81 -1.83 7.85
C THR A 113 14.22 -2.15 9.22
N SER A 114 15.11 -2.46 10.17
CA SER A 114 14.73 -2.64 11.57
C SER A 114 14.82 -1.34 12.36
N VAL A 115 15.16 -0.22 11.71
CA VAL A 115 15.40 1.10 12.32
C VAL A 115 14.92 2.22 11.39
N CYS A 116 14.52 3.35 11.97
CA CYS A 116 14.18 4.55 11.20
C CYS A 116 15.40 5.06 10.41
N ILE A 117 15.24 5.31 9.10
CA ILE A 117 16.29 5.82 8.21
C ILE A 117 16.09 7.29 7.80
N TYR A 118 15.04 7.94 8.29
CA TYR A 118 14.69 9.31 7.92
C TYR A 118 15.67 10.31 8.55
N LYS A 119 16.37 11.08 7.70
CA LYS A 119 17.45 11.99 8.10
C LYS A 119 16.99 13.11 9.03
N ASP A 120 15.72 13.50 8.94
CA ASP A 120 15.16 14.57 9.76
C ASP A 120 14.53 14.12 11.07
N CYS A 121 14.47 12.80 11.31
CA CYS A 121 13.99 12.24 12.57
C CYS A 121 14.90 12.61 13.74
N ASP A 122 14.34 13.12 14.84
CA ASP A 122 15.08 13.51 16.04
C ASP A 122 15.90 12.35 16.62
N TYR A 123 15.42 11.11 16.50
CA TYR A 123 16.15 9.92 16.93
C TYR A 123 17.37 9.63 16.04
N VAL A 124 17.25 9.85 14.72
CA VAL A 124 18.35 9.68 13.77
C VAL A 124 19.39 10.80 13.96
N LYS A 125 18.94 12.05 14.15
CA LYS A 125 19.78 13.20 14.49
C LYS A 125 20.54 13.02 15.80
N ALA A 126 19.89 12.41 16.79
CA ALA A 126 20.49 12.06 18.08
C ALA A 126 21.34 10.77 18.05
N GLY A 127 21.53 10.13 16.88
CA GLY A 127 22.30 8.89 16.73
C GLY A 127 21.65 7.66 17.39
N LYS A 128 20.39 7.74 17.80
CA LYS A 128 19.64 6.65 18.43
C LYS A 128 19.03 5.73 17.37
N LYS A 129 19.65 4.56 17.20
CA LYS A 129 19.14 3.47 16.35
C LYS A 129 18.01 2.70 17.06
N LEU A 130 16.85 3.33 17.22
CA LEU A 130 15.69 2.67 17.81
C LEU A 130 15.15 1.60 16.85
N LYS A 131 14.91 0.41 17.39
CA LYS A 131 14.27 -0.67 16.63
C LYS A 131 12.85 -0.25 16.28
N LEU A 132 12.48 -0.31 15.00
CA LEU A 132 11.10 -0.17 14.58
C LEU A 132 10.31 -1.28 15.27
N GLN A 133 9.43 -0.88 16.19
CA GLN A 133 8.46 -1.81 16.76
C GLN A 133 7.53 -2.20 15.62
N GLY A 134 7.26 -3.50 15.49
CA GLY A 134 6.36 -3.99 14.45
C GLY A 134 5.02 -3.28 14.54
N LEU A 135 4.42 -2.98 13.39
CA LEU A 135 3.08 -2.42 13.33
C LEU A 135 2.11 -3.46 13.92
N HIS A 136 1.67 -3.22 15.15
CA HIS A 136 0.61 -4.01 15.77
C HIS A 136 -0.68 -3.20 15.62
N GLU A 137 -1.59 -3.69 14.77
CA GLU A 137 -2.97 -3.20 14.76
C GLU A 137 -3.63 -3.56 16.10
N GLY A 138 -3.59 -2.63 17.04
CA GLY A 138 -4.36 -2.69 18.27
C GLY A 138 -5.69 -1.95 18.06
N ARG A 139 -6.82 -2.60 18.33
CA ARG A 139 -8.09 -1.88 18.49
C ARG A 139 -7.98 -1.02 19.75
N ALA A 140 -7.72 0.26 19.58
CA ALA A 140 -7.69 1.24 20.66
C ALA A 140 -9.02 2.00 20.71
N ILE A 141 -9.51 2.27 21.92
CA ILE A 141 -10.56 3.26 22.16
C ILE A 141 -9.84 4.51 22.63
N LEU A 142 -9.90 5.59 21.85
CA LEU A 142 -9.27 6.85 22.21
C LEU A 142 -10.15 7.57 23.23
N TYR A 143 -9.72 7.62 24.49
CA TYR A 143 -10.41 8.38 25.53
C TYR A 143 -9.86 9.80 25.61
N THR A 144 -10.72 10.79 25.49
CA THR A 144 -10.36 12.20 25.76
C THR A 144 -11.10 12.70 26.99
N MET A 145 -10.45 13.58 27.77
CA MET A 145 -11.07 14.13 28.99
C MET A 145 -12.28 15.03 28.70
N ALA A 146 -12.39 15.57 27.47
CA ALA A 146 -13.48 16.47 27.08
C ALA A 146 -14.66 15.75 26.41
N ALA A 147 -14.42 14.69 25.62
CA ALA A 147 -15.45 14.04 24.81
C ALA A 147 -15.69 12.56 25.16
N GLY A 148 -14.97 12.01 26.15
CA GLY A 148 -15.12 10.61 26.55
C GLY A 148 -14.52 9.63 25.52
N PRO A 149 -15.00 8.37 25.47
CA PRO A 149 -14.53 7.39 24.49
C PRO A 149 -14.94 7.80 23.08
N LEU A 150 -13.94 8.06 22.24
CA LEU A 150 -14.14 8.24 20.82
C LEU A 150 -14.15 6.87 20.13
N PRO A 151 -15.07 6.65 19.17
CA PRO A 151 -15.12 5.40 18.42
C PRO A 151 -13.77 5.15 17.73
N PRO A 152 -13.41 3.88 17.52
CA PRO A 152 -12.13 3.54 16.89
C PRO A 152 -12.07 4.15 15.50
N VAL A 153 -11.24 5.18 15.37
CA VAL A 153 -10.79 5.65 14.06
C VAL A 153 -9.80 4.59 13.60
N ILE A 154 -10.13 3.90 12.51
CA ILE A 154 -9.20 3.03 11.82
C ILE A 154 -8.18 3.98 11.18
N ILE A 155 -7.00 4.09 11.81
CA ILE A 155 -5.85 4.90 11.35
C ILE A 155 -4.94 4.00 10.52
#